data_AF-A0A4R2TUR3-F1
#
_entry.id   AF-A0A4R2TUR3-F1
#
_cell.length_a   1.000
_cell.length_b   1.000
_cell.length_c   1.000
_cell.angle_alpha   90.00
_cell.angle_beta   90.00
_cell.angle_gamma   90.00
#
_symmetry.space_group_name_H-M   'P 1'
#
loop_
_entity.id
_entity.type
_entity.pdbx_description
1 polymer ?
#
loop_
_entity_poly.entity_id
_entity_poly.type
_entity_poly.pdbx_seq_one_letter_code
_entity_poly.pdbx_strand_id
1 'polypeptide(L)'
;MDIEVKTQSRLALYVFNPALNFNSMITTKTDNEVFTKVLMFAILLFVTFTILVYLCNHFLFKFSQDMRSALLLSTTFPNSGNFGLPIILFAFGQIGFDRAVVFTVFQSFIMNSIGVYFASNSKIV
;
A
#
# COMPACT_ATOMS: atom_id res chain seq x y z
N MET A 1 -24.03 -16.43 -20.06
CA MET A 1 -24.35 -16.01 -18.67
C MET A 1 -23.20 -15.13 -18.24
N ASP A 2 -23.19 -13.89 -18.75
CA ASP A 2 -22.09 -12.95 -18.57
C ASP A 2 -22.13 -12.42 -17.15
N ILE A 3 -21.29 -12.99 -16.29
CA ILE A 3 -21.12 -12.49 -14.94
C ILE A 3 -20.53 -11.10 -15.07
N GLU A 4 -21.32 -10.07 -14.75
CA GLU A 4 -20.89 -8.68 -14.80
C GLU A 4 -19.53 -8.52 -14.13
N VAL A 5 -18.57 -7.96 -14.87
CA VAL A 5 -17.18 -7.73 -14.44
C VAL A 5 -17.13 -6.98 -13.09
N LYS A 6 -18.13 -6.14 -12.80
CA LYS A 6 -18.32 -5.47 -11.51
C LYS A 6 -18.44 -6.44 -10.32
N THR A 7 -19.19 -7.53 -10.50
CA THR A 7 -19.45 -8.51 -9.44
C THR A 7 -18.23 -9.39 -9.20
N GLN A 8 -17.52 -9.78 -10.27
CA GLN A 8 -16.24 -10.51 -10.15
C GLN A 8 -15.16 -9.65 -9.49
N SER A 9 -15.01 -8.40 -9.89
CA SER A 9 -14.06 -7.46 -9.27
C SER A 9 -14.39 -7.19 -7.81
N ARG A 10 -15.68 -7.11 -7.44
CA ARG A 10 -16.08 -6.98 -6.02
C ARG A 10 -15.70 -8.20 -5.20
N LEU A 11 -15.95 -9.41 -5.71
CA LEU A 11 -15.51 -10.64 -5.04
C LEU A 11 -13.98 -10.71 -4.91
N ALA A 12 -13.25 -10.35 -5.97
CA ALA A 12 -11.80 -10.29 -5.97
C ALA A 12 -11.25 -9.32 -4.91
N LEU A 13 -11.80 -8.10 -4.86
CA LEU A 13 -11.30 -7.04 -3.97
C LEU A 13 -11.76 -7.19 -2.52
N TYR A 14 -13.01 -7.60 -2.28
CA TYR A 14 -13.59 -7.61 -0.94
C TYR A 14 -13.57 -8.97 -0.25
N VAL A 15 -13.40 -10.07 -0.99
CA VAL A 15 -13.42 -11.43 -0.41
C VAL A 15 -12.08 -12.12 -0.64
N PHE A 16 -11.62 -12.20 -1.89
CA PHE A 16 -10.39 -12.94 -2.20
C PHE A 16 -9.14 -12.21 -1.72
N ASN A 17 -9.05 -10.89 -1.87
CA ASN A 17 -7.90 -10.12 -1.39
C ASN A 17 -7.70 -10.24 0.14
N PRO A 18 -8.72 -10.01 1.01
CA PRO A 18 -8.54 -10.23 2.44
C PRO A 18 -8.30 -11.69 2.82
N ALA A 19 -8.92 -12.65 2.13
CA ALA A 19 -8.66 -14.08 2.36
C ALA A 19 -7.23 -14.48 1.98
N LEU A 20 -6.70 -13.95 0.86
CA LEU A 20 -5.32 -14.19 0.43
C LEU A 20 -4.33 -13.57 1.41
N ASN A 21 -4.60 -12.35 1.87
CA ASN A 21 -3.77 -11.66 2.85
C ASN A 21 -3.75 -12.42 4.18
N PHE A 22 -4.91 -12.89 4.64
CA PHE A 22 -5.02 -13.69 5.87
C PHE A 22 -4.33 -15.05 5.73
N ASN A 23 -4.54 -15.76 4.62
CA ASN A 23 -3.87 -17.03 4.34
C ASN A 23 -2.34 -16.85 4.22
N SER A 24 -1.90 -15.75 3.61
CA SER A 24 -0.47 -15.41 3.53
C SER A 24 0.09 -15.18 4.94
N MET A 25 -0.59 -14.42 5.81
CA MET A 25 -0.14 -14.21 7.19
C MET A 25 -0.04 -15.50 8.01
N ILE A 26 -0.94 -16.47 7.82
CA ILE A 26 -0.91 -17.75 8.55
C ILE A 26 0.14 -18.74 8.00
N THR A 27 0.30 -18.76 6.67
CA THR A 27 1.16 -19.75 6.00
C THR A 27 2.62 -19.31 5.98
N THR A 28 2.85 -18.00 6.00
CA THR A 28 4.18 -17.41 6.04
C THR A 28 4.80 -17.66 7.41
N LYS A 29 5.65 -18.69 7.51
CA LYS A 29 6.62 -18.88 8.60
C LYS A 29 7.71 -17.81 8.52
N THR A 30 7.33 -16.55 8.71
CA THR A 30 8.29 -15.47 8.86
C THR A 30 8.66 -15.37 10.32
N ASP A 31 9.96 -15.41 10.58
CA ASP A 31 10.52 -15.12 11.89
C ASP A 31 9.95 -13.79 12.41
N ASN A 32 9.43 -13.75 13.64
CA ASN A 32 8.74 -12.58 14.21
C ASN A 32 9.60 -11.31 14.11
N GLU A 33 10.93 -11.48 14.15
CA GLU A 33 11.88 -10.40 13.96
C GLU A 33 11.82 -9.78 12.56
N VAL A 34 11.73 -10.61 11.51
CA VAL A 34 11.65 -10.15 10.11
C VAL A 34 10.32 -9.45 9.85
N PHE A 35 9.23 -9.99 10.39
CA PHE A 35 7.90 -9.36 10.30
C PHE A 35 7.92 -7.95 10.90
N THR A 36 8.46 -7.81 12.11
CA THR A 36 8.55 -6.53 12.81
C THR A 36 9.43 -5.54 12.04
N LYS A 37 10.56 -5.98 11.48
CA LYS A 37 11.44 -5.14 10.65
C LYS A 37 10.73 -4.62 9.40
N VAL A 38 9.97 -5.46 8.70
CA VAL A 38 9.21 -5.07 7.50
C VAL A 38 8.13 -4.04 7.86
N LEU A 39 7.44 -4.23 8.98
CA LEU A 39 6.43 -3.30 9.47
C LEU A 39 7.04 -1.94 9.82
N MET A 40 8.13 -1.93 10.58
CA MET A 40 8.85 -0.70 10.93
C MET A 40 9.34 0.02 9.68
N PHE A 41 9.85 -0.72 8.70
CA PHE A 41 10.27 -0.15 7.42
C PHE A 41 9.10 0.49 6.66
N ALA A 42 7.93 -0.16 6.62
CA ALA A 42 6.74 0.40 5.98
C ALA A 42 6.27 1.70 6.63
N ILE A 43 6.24 1.74 7.97
CA ILE A 43 5.88 2.96 8.72
C ILE A 43 6.91 4.06 8.45
N LEU A 44 8.20 3.73 8.49
CA LEU A 44 9.27 4.69 8.25
C LEU A 44 9.18 5.31 6.85
N LEU A 45 8.95 4.49 5.82
CA LEU A 45 8.73 4.97 4.45
C LEU A 45 7.52 5.89 4.37
N PHE A 46 6.38 5.47 4.96
CA PHE A 46 5.16 6.27 4.98
C PHE A 46 5.39 7.65 5.60
N VAL A 47 6.01 7.70 6.78
CA VAL A 47 6.32 8.94 7.50
C VAL A 47 7.31 9.79 6.71
N THR A 48 8.35 9.18 6.15
CA THR A 48 9.38 9.90 5.39
C THR A 48 8.79 10.59 4.16
N PHE A 49 8.01 9.88 3.35
CA PHE A 49 7.37 10.47 2.17
C PHE A 49 6.35 11.55 2.55
N THR A 50 5.57 11.31 3.60
CA THR A 50 4.63 12.32 4.12
C THR A 50 5.37 13.60 4.49
N ILE A 51 6.44 13.50 5.29
CA ILE A 51 7.26 14.65 5.70
C ILE A 51 7.84 15.36 4.46
N LEU A 52 8.39 14.62 3.51
CA LEU A 52 8.96 15.20 2.29
C LEU A 52 7.92 16.01 1.51
N VAL A 53 6.69 15.51 1.36
CA VAL A 53 5.62 16.25 0.69
C VAL A 53 5.27 17.53 1.45
N TYR A 54 5.16 17.49 2.78
CA TYR A 54 4.89 18.69 3.59
C TYR A 54 6.03 19.71 3.52
N LEU A 55 7.28 19.27 3.54
CA LEU A 55 8.45 20.13 3.40
C LEU A 55 8.49 20.77 2.01
N CYS A 56 8.32 20.00 0.94
CA CYS A 56 8.24 20.52 -0.43
C CYS A 56 7.11 21.55 -0.58
N ASN A 57 5.96 21.29 0.02
CA ASN A 57 4.85 22.22 0.01
C ASN A 57 5.18 23.54 0.74
N HIS A 58 5.81 23.46 1.92
CA HIS A 58 6.12 24.62 2.74
C HIS A 58 7.22 25.50 2.12
N PHE A 59 8.28 24.89 1.59
CA PHE A 59 9.48 25.61 1.15
C PHE A 59 9.49 25.99 -0.34
N LEU A 60 8.88 25.19 -1.21
CA LEU A 60 9.11 25.32 -2.66
C LEU A 60 7.87 25.74 -3.45
N PHE A 61 6.72 25.11 -3.21
CA PHE A 61 5.64 25.16 -4.22
C PHE A 61 4.28 25.67 -3.73
N LYS A 62 4.05 25.86 -2.42
CA LYS A 62 2.77 26.32 -1.84
C LYS A 62 1.54 25.71 -2.55
N PHE A 63 1.50 24.39 -2.64
CA PHE A 63 0.45 23.66 -3.35
C PHE A 63 -0.93 23.94 -2.75
N SER A 64 -1.96 23.92 -3.60
CA SER A 64 -3.34 23.88 -3.15
C SER A 64 -3.61 22.60 -2.36
N GLN A 65 -4.64 22.62 -1.51
CA GLN A 65 -5.04 21.47 -0.70
C GLN A 65 -5.23 20.20 -1.55
N ASP A 66 -5.87 20.32 -2.71
CA ASP A 66 -6.14 19.20 -3.61
C ASP A 66 -4.86 18.60 -4.20
N MET A 67 -3.95 19.46 -4.66
CA MET A 67 -2.66 19.02 -5.22
C MET A 67 -1.79 18.34 -4.16
N ARG A 68 -1.79 18.86 -2.92
CA ARG A 68 -1.06 18.25 -1.80
C ARG A 68 -1.60 16.86 -1.46
N SER A 69 -2.91 16.69 -1.40
CA SER A 69 -3.53 15.39 -1.12
C SER A 69 -3.25 14.38 -2.25
N ALA A 70 -3.32 14.81 -3.51
CA ALA A 70 -2.97 13.97 -4.66
C ALA A 70 -1.49 13.53 -4.62
N LEU A 71 -0.59 14.45 -4.26
CA LEU A 71 0.84 14.15 -4.13
C LEU A 71 1.12 13.20 -2.96
N LEU A 72 0.47 13.39 -1.81
CA LEU A 72 0.56 12.47 -0.67
C LEU A 72 0.09 11.06 -1.05
N LEU A 73 -1.06 10.95 -1.72
CA LEU A 73 -1.63 9.66 -2.09
C LEU A 73 -0.75 8.92 -3.10
N SER A 74 -0.27 9.62 -4.13
CA SER A 74 0.57 9.02 -5.19
C SER A 74 1.97 8.62 -4.73
N THR A 75 2.60 9.39 -3.83
CA THR A 75 3.97 9.12 -3.36
C THR A 75 4.02 8.10 -2.23
N THR A 76 3.09 8.20 -1.30
CA THR A 76 3.10 7.37 -0.08
C THR A 76 2.48 6.00 -0.31
N PHE A 77 1.66 5.87 -1.36
CA PHE A 77 1.01 4.62 -1.69
C PHE A 77 1.29 4.13 -3.11
N PRO A 78 2.52 3.65 -3.38
CA PRO A 78 2.82 3.03 -4.65
C PRO A 78 2.03 1.74 -4.82
N ASN A 79 1.85 1.29 -6.07
CA ASN A 79 1.26 0.00 -6.39
C ASN A 79 2.26 -1.14 -6.11
N SER A 80 2.60 -1.28 -4.82
CA SER A 80 3.60 -2.22 -4.31
C SER A 80 3.20 -3.68 -4.57
N GLY A 81 1.89 -3.96 -4.62
CA GLY A 81 1.36 -5.29 -4.95
C GLY A 81 1.56 -5.66 -6.41
N ASN A 82 0.93 -4.94 -7.35
CA ASN A 82 0.92 -5.36 -8.76
C ASN A 82 2.24 -5.11 -9.47
N PHE A 83 3.00 -4.06 -9.10
CA PHE A 83 4.32 -3.79 -9.68
C PHE A 83 5.45 -4.35 -8.83
N GLY A 84 5.38 -4.24 -7.50
CA GLY A 84 6.49 -4.63 -6.63
C GLY A 84 6.66 -6.14 -6.49
N LEU A 85 5.56 -6.90 -6.33
CA LEU A 85 5.66 -8.35 -6.10
C LEU A 85 6.30 -9.13 -7.27
N PRO A 86 5.93 -8.90 -8.55
CA PRO A 86 6.59 -9.59 -9.66
C PRO A 86 8.08 -9.27 -9.77
N ILE A 87 8.47 -8.01 -9.54
CA ILE A 87 9.87 -7.57 -9.58
C ILE A 87 10.67 -8.23 -8.45
N ILE A 88 10.12 -8.28 -7.25
CA ILE A 88 10.78 -8.89 -6.09
C ILE A 88 10.88 -10.41 -6.27
N LEU A 89 9.84 -11.05 -6.81
CA LEU A 89 9.88 -12.48 -7.13
C LEU A 89 10.98 -12.79 -8.14
N PHE A 90 11.10 -11.97 -9.19
CA PHE A 90 12.11 -12.14 -10.22
C PHE A 90 13.54 -11.94 -9.68
N ALA A 91 13.76 -10.91 -8.85
CA ALA A 91 15.09 -10.54 -8.38
C ALA A 91 15.56 -11.33 -7.13
N PHE A 92 14.64 -11.69 -6.23
CA PHE A 92 14.96 -12.24 -4.91
C PHE A 92 14.28 -13.59 -4.63
N GLY A 93 13.50 -14.12 -5.58
CA GLY A 93 12.81 -15.40 -5.46
C GLY A 93 11.74 -15.41 -4.36
N GLN A 94 11.36 -16.62 -3.93
CA GLN A 94 10.24 -16.82 -3.00
C GLN A 94 10.48 -16.18 -1.62
N ILE A 95 11.71 -16.20 -1.12
CA ILE A 95 12.05 -15.64 0.21
C ILE A 95 11.82 -14.13 0.25
N GLY A 96 12.18 -13.42 -0.83
CA GLY A 96 11.89 -11.99 -0.96
C GLY A 96 10.40 -11.71 -1.16
N PHE A 97 9.75 -12.55 -1.97
CA PHE A 97 8.33 -12.45 -2.25
C PHE A 97 7.48 -12.52 -0.98
N ASP A 98 7.73 -13.51 -0.11
CA ASP A 98 6.95 -13.69 1.13
C ASP A 98 7.01 -12.44 2.03
N ARG A 99 8.18 -11.79 2.12
CA ARG A 99 8.36 -10.54 2.88
C ARG A 99 7.66 -9.36 2.21
N ALA A 100 7.70 -9.30 0.88
CA ALA A 100 7.05 -8.24 0.12
C ALA A 100 5.52 -8.33 0.19
N VAL A 101 4.96 -9.55 0.24
CA VAL A 101 3.53 -9.75 0.47
C VAL A 101 3.11 -9.13 1.79
N VAL A 102 3.83 -9.41 2.89
CA VAL A 102 3.55 -8.80 4.20
C VAL A 102 3.56 -7.28 4.13
N PHE A 103 4.57 -6.69 3.47
CA PHE A 103 4.63 -5.25 3.24
C PHE A 103 3.39 -4.72 2.50
N THR A 104 3.01 -5.36 1.39
CA THR A 104 1.85 -4.96 0.57
C THR A 104 0.53 -5.06 1.33
N VAL A 105 0.35 -6.12 2.14
CA VAL A 105 -0.85 -6.25 2.99
C VAL A 105 -0.94 -5.09 3.97
N PHE A 106 0.15 -4.81 4.68
CA PHE A 106 0.19 -3.73 5.64
C PHE A 106 -0.02 -2.36 5.00
N GLN A 107 0.58 -2.14 3.83
CA GLN A 107 0.42 -0.92 3.06
C GLN A 107 -1.02 -0.73 2.57
N SER A 108 -1.72 -1.82 2.22
CA SER A 108 -3.16 -1.80 1.92
C SER A 108 -4.00 -1.46 3.15
N PHE A 109 -3.63 -1.95 4.35
CA PHE A 109 -4.31 -1.61 5.59
C PHE A 109 -4.20 -0.11 5.92
N ILE A 110 -3.01 0.47 5.78
CA ILE A 110 -2.78 1.92 5.96
C ILE A 110 -3.57 2.70 4.91
N MET A 111 -3.58 2.27 3.65
CA MET A 111 -4.31 2.95 2.58
C MET A 111 -5.81 3.02 2.86
N ASN A 112 -6.40 1.91 3.28
CA ASN A 112 -7.82 1.86 3.64
C ASN A 112 -8.17 2.65 4.92
N SER A 113 -7.17 3.00 5.73
CA SER A 113 -7.36 3.77 6.97
C SER A 113 -7.01 5.26 6.79
N ILE A 114 -5.71 5.57 6.67
CA ILE A 114 -5.19 6.94 6.56
C ILE A 114 -5.30 7.46 5.12
N GLY A 115 -5.12 6.59 4.12
CA GLY A 115 -5.24 6.98 2.72
C GLY A 115 -6.64 7.52 2.38
N VAL A 116 -7.69 6.92 2.95
CA VAL A 116 -9.09 7.41 2.83
C VAL A 116 -9.25 8.80 3.43
N TYR A 117 -8.62 9.09 4.58
CA TYR A 117 -8.65 10.42 5.18
C TYR A 117 -7.99 11.48 4.28
N PHE A 118 -6.84 11.16 3.68
CA PHE A 118 -6.19 12.07 2.72
C PHE A 118 -7.02 12.27 1.45
N ALA A 119 -7.66 11.21 0.95
CA ALA A 119 -8.54 11.28 -0.20
C ALA A 119 -9.79 12.15 0.09
N SER A 120 -10.44 11.98 1.25
CA SER A 120 -11.63 12.75 1.63
C SER A 120 -11.35 14.24 1.89
N ASN A 121 -10.10 14.57 2.25
CA ASN A 121 -9.67 15.96 2.44
C ASN A 121 -9.32 16.69 1.13
N SER A 122 -9.48 16.03 -0.01
CA SER A 122 -9.37 16.61 -1.35
C SER A 122 -10.74 16.64 -2.01
N LYS A 123 -11.05 17.69 -2.78
CA LYS A 123 -12.27 17.77 -3.60
C LYS A 123 -12.23 16.86 -4.84
N ILE A 124 -11.46 15.78 -4.79
CA ILE A 124 -11.21 14.86 -5.91
C ILE A 124 -12.18 13.66 -5.86
N VAL A 125 -13.14 13.66 -4.93
CA VAL A 125 -14.21 12.65 -4.83
C VAL A 125 -15.55 13.25 -5.22
#